data_AF-A0A250YGF1-F1
#
_entry.id   AF-A0A250YGF1-F1
#
_cell.length_a   1.000
_cell.length_b   1.000
_cell.length_c   1.000
_cell.angle_alpha   90.00
_cell.angle_beta   90.00
_cell.angle_gamma   90.00
#
_symmetry.space_group_name_H-M   'P 1'
#
loop_
_entity.id
_entity.type
_entity.pdbx_description
1 polymer ?
#
loop_
_entity_poly.entity_id
_entity_poly.type
_entity_poly.pdbx_seq_one_letter_code
_entity_poly.pdbx_strand_id
1 'polypeptide(L)'
;MVYLGTKGTTAAQMAQVLQFNRVQDLKSGPDSEKKRKMEFKSSKEEEIPCDFQTLIAEIVKPSNSYILKTANRIYGERTYPFHNKYLEDMKTYFGAEPQSVNFVEASDKIRKEINSWVQSQTEGKIPNLLPDDAVDSMTRMVLVNALYFKGIWEHQFLVQNTTEKPFRINKTTSKPVQMMSMKEKLHIFHIEKPQVIGLQLYYKSRDLSLLVLLPEDVSGLEQLEKTITYEKLNEWTSEDMMELYEVQLHLPKFKLEESYDLKSTLSSMGMSDAFNQSKADFSRMSLVRNLFLSNVFHKAFVEINEQGTEAAAGTGSEVGFRIKLPSIEFNADHPFLFLIRHNKSNSILFYGRFSSP
;
A
#
# COMPACT_ATOMS: atom_id res chain seq x y z
N MET A 1 13.83 6.51 1.41
CA MET A 1 14.29 7.53 0.43
C MET A 1 14.49 8.91 1.04
N VAL A 2 13.43 9.65 1.42
CA VAL A 2 13.57 11.03 1.93
C VAL A 2 14.29 11.10 3.28
N TYR A 3 13.98 10.19 4.20
CA TYR A 3 14.59 10.12 5.54
C TYR A 3 16.13 10.06 5.52
N LEU A 4 16.74 9.31 4.57
CA LEU A 4 18.20 9.21 4.43
C LEU A 4 18.88 10.57 4.26
N GLY A 5 18.15 11.53 3.70
CA GLY A 5 18.59 12.87 3.45
C GLY A 5 18.53 13.81 4.65
N THR A 6 17.97 13.38 5.78
CA THR A 6 17.60 14.27 6.88
C THR A 6 18.54 14.22 8.07
N LYS A 7 18.54 15.29 8.89
CA LYS A 7 19.20 15.36 10.21
C LYS A 7 18.31 16.08 11.23
N GLY A 8 18.77 16.12 12.47
CA GLY A 8 18.18 16.91 13.55
C GLY A 8 16.71 16.59 13.81
N THR A 9 15.93 17.63 14.09
CA THR A 9 14.49 17.52 14.41
C THR A 9 13.68 16.95 13.24
N THR A 10 14.07 17.27 11.99
CA THR A 10 13.41 16.73 10.79
C THR A 10 13.51 15.20 10.75
N ALA A 11 14.70 14.65 10.97
CA ALA A 11 14.90 13.20 11.03
C ALA A 11 14.10 12.57 12.18
N ALA A 12 14.14 13.17 13.37
CA ALA A 12 13.43 12.66 14.55
C ALA A 12 11.90 12.60 14.33
N GLN A 13 11.31 13.67 13.77
CA GLN A 13 9.89 13.69 13.44
C GLN A 13 9.53 12.62 12.41
N MET A 14 10.32 12.49 11.34
CA MET A 14 10.08 11.45 10.33
C MET A 14 10.18 10.04 10.90
N ALA A 15 11.18 9.76 11.73
CA ALA A 15 11.36 8.44 12.36
C ALA A 15 10.21 8.10 13.31
N GLN A 16 9.68 9.10 14.03
CA GLN A 16 8.52 8.94 14.91
C GLN A 16 7.24 8.67 14.10
N VAL A 17 6.94 9.50 13.10
CA VAL A 17 5.71 9.37 12.30
C VAL A 17 5.70 8.07 11.50
N LEU A 18 6.82 7.72 10.88
CA LEU A 18 6.96 6.51 10.05
C LEU A 18 7.30 5.26 10.87
N GLN A 19 7.31 5.36 12.21
CA GLN A 19 7.54 4.26 13.15
C GLN A 19 8.88 3.51 12.95
N PHE A 20 9.90 4.17 12.41
CA PHE A 20 11.23 3.57 12.23
C PHE A 20 11.92 3.24 13.56
N ASN A 21 11.52 3.91 14.64
CA ASN A 21 12.03 3.64 15.98
C ASN A 21 11.48 2.32 16.57
N ARG A 22 10.25 1.90 16.21
CA ARG A 22 9.58 0.71 16.79
C ARG A 22 10.11 -0.61 16.25
N VAL A 23 10.62 -0.65 15.02
CA VAL A 23 11.24 -1.86 14.42
C VAL A 23 12.42 -2.35 15.28
N GLN A 24 12.99 -1.48 16.10
CA GLN A 24 14.15 -1.76 16.95
C GLN A 24 13.78 -2.34 18.33
N ASP A 25 12.65 -1.95 18.92
CA ASP A 25 12.23 -2.42 20.26
C ASP A 25 11.81 -3.90 20.27
N LEU A 26 11.27 -4.41 19.14
CA LEU A 26 10.88 -5.82 19.00
C LEU A 26 12.09 -6.77 18.87
N LYS A 27 13.27 -6.26 18.47
CA LYS A 27 14.51 -7.05 18.38
C LYS A 27 15.27 -7.11 19.72
N SER A 28 14.92 -6.28 20.71
CA SER A 28 15.56 -6.25 22.03
C SER A 28 14.64 -6.87 23.10
N GLY A 29 14.89 -8.14 23.44
CA GLY A 29 14.28 -8.78 24.61
C GLY A 29 14.72 -8.16 25.96
N PRO A 30 14.12 -8.56 27.09
CA PRO A 30 14.16 -7.81 28.36
C PRO A 30 15.52 -7.72 29.08
N ASP A 31 16.58 -8.39 28.60
CA ASP A 31 17.79 -8.62 29.42
C ASP A 31 18.94 -7.62 29.23
N SER A 32 18.71 -6.46 28.60
CA SER A 32 19.81 -5.54 28.27
C SER A 32 19.67 -4.11 28.79
N GLU A 33 19.10 -3.94 29.99
CA GLU A 33 19.04 -2.61 30.62
C GLU A 33 20.40 -2.09 31.16
N LYS A 34 21.46 -2.91 31.24
CA LYS A 34 22.74 -2.51 31.87
C LYS A 34 23.90 -2.18 30.91
N LYS A 35 23.76 -2.33 29.59
CA LYS A 35 24.79 -1.88 28.61
C LYS A 35 24.50 -0.51 27.98
N ARG A 36 23.62 0.29 28.59
CA ARG A 36 22.96 1.45 27.98
C ARG A 36 23.76 2.77 27.87
N LYS A 37 25.08 2.82 28.09
CA LYS A 37 25.79 4.13 28.16
C LYS A 37 26.98 4.41 27.24
N MET A 38 27.50 3.49 26.42
CA MET A 38 28.70 3.80 25.60
C MET A 38 28.68 3.45 24.11
N GLU A 39 27.68 2.75 23.57
CA GLU A 39 27.64 2.37 22.13
C GLU A 39 26.51 3.06 21.34
N PHE A 40 25.99 4.18 21.83
CA PHE A 40 24.72 4.73 21.32
C PHE A 40 24.79 5.54 20.00
N LYS A 41 25.90 5.63 19.27
CA LYS A 41 26.04 6.68 18.22
C LYS A 41 26.48 6.30 16.80
N SER A 42 26.69 5.03 16.41
CA SER A 42 27.21 4.78 15.04
C SER A 42 26.59 3.64 14.23
N SER A 43 25.88 2.69 14.81
CA SER A 43 25.44 1.47 14.10
C SER A 43 23.93 1.35 13.83
N LYS A 44 23.16 2.43 14.06
CA LYS A 44 21.68 2.36 14.23
C LYS A 44 20.85 2.93 13.07
N GLU A 45 21.47 3.73 12.20
CA GLU A 45 20.81 4.34 11.04
C GLU A 45 21.01 3.52 9.74
N GLU A 46 22.02 2.63 9.70
CA GLU A 46 22.34 1.80 8.53
C GLU A 46 21.45 0.54 8.41
N GLU A 47 20.77 0.13 9.49
CA GLU A 47 19.88 -1.05 9.47
C GLU A 47 18.57 -0.80 8.71
N ILE A 48 17.99 0.40 8.83
CA ILE A 48 16.68 0.71 8.21
C ILE A 48 16.73 0.64 6.67
N PRO A 49 17.72 1.26 5.98
CA PRO A 49 17.81 1.16 4.52
C PRO A 49 18.02 -0.28 4.04
N CYS A 50 18.81 -1.08 4.77
CA CYS A 50 19.00 -2.50 4.49
C CYS A 50 17.70 -3.29 4.63
N ASP A 51 16.94 -3.09 5.71
CA ASP A 51 15.64 -3.74 5.92
C ASP A 51 14.66 -3.42 4.79
N PHE A 52 14.61 -2.15 4.34
CA PHE A 52 13.80 -1.76 3.18
C PHE A 52 14.31 -2.36 1.86
N GLN A 53 15.62 -2.47 1.68
CA GLN A 53 16.20 -3.11 0.49
C GLN A 53 15.77 -4.57 0.41
N THR A 54 15.89 -5.33 1.51
CA THR A 54 15.44 -6.72 1.58
C THR A 54 13.94 -6.84 1.33
N LEU A 55 13.14 -5.97 1.94
CA LEU A 55 11.68 -5.99 1.78
C LEU A 55 11.24 -5.70 0.33
N ILE A 56 11.83 -4.67 -0.30
CA ILE A 56 11.52 -4.30 -1.69
C ILE A 56 11.96 -5.41 -2.65
N ALA A 57 13.14 -6.00 -2.42
CA ALA A 57 13.64 -7.10 -3.24
C ALA A 57 12.71 -8.34 -3.19
N GLU A 58 12.11 -8.60 -2.02
CA GLU A 58 11.14 -9.68 -1.86
C GLU A 58 9.80 -9.36 -2.55
N ILE A 59 9.25 -8.17 -2.33
CA ILE A 59 7.92 -7.76 -2.84
C ILE A 59 7.91 -7.55 -4.37
N VAL A 60 8.99 -6.99 -4.93
CA VAL A 60 9.07 -6.62 -6.36
C VAL A 60 9.68 -7.77 -7.19
N LYS A 61 9.85 -8.95 -6.58
CA LYS A 61 10.36 -10.13 -7.28
C LYS A 61 9.45 -10.44 -8.49
N PRO A 62 10.01 -10.63 -9.69
CA PRO A 62 9.22 -10.98 -10.87
C PRO A 62 8.38 -12.23 -10.62
N SER A 63 7.08 -12.14 -10.91
CA SER A 63 6.14 -13.23 -10.77
C SER A 63 5.33 -13.41 -12.04
N ASN A 64 5.05 -14.65 -12.42
CA ASN A 64 4.15 -14.96 -13.52
C ASN A 64 2.67 -14.96 -13.06
N SER A 65 2.41 -14.72 -11.77
CA SER A 65 1.07 -14.79 -11.16
C SER A 65 0.44 -13.42 -10.89
N TYR A 66 1.24 -12.36 -10.82
CA TYR A 66 0.78 -11.00 -10.66
C TYR A 66 1.79 -10.00 -11.21
N ILE A 67 1.30 -8.81 -11.53
CA ILE A 67 2.08 -7.64 -11.91
C ILE A 67 1.97 -6.65 -10.76
N LEU A 68 3.12 -6.34 -10.14
CA LEU A 68 3.26 -5.25 -9.20
C LEU A 68 4.32 -4.30 -9.74
N LYS A 69 3.91 -3.08 -10.13
CA LYS A 69 4.79 -2.03 -10.61
C LYS A 69 4.78 -0.87 -9.63
N THR A 70 5.96 -0.35 -9.33
CA THR A 70 6.11 0.83 -8.47
C THR A 70 6.93 1.90 -9.20
N ALA A 71 6.50 3.15 -9.08
CA ALA A 71 7.17 4.31 -9.64
C ALA A 71 7.49 5.27 -8.49
N ASN A 72 8.70 5.14 -7.96
CA ASN A 72 9.16 5.88 -6.78
C ASN A 72 10.37 6.74 -7.15
N ARG A 73 10.26 8.06 -7.02
CA ARG A 73 11.37 8.95 -7.35
C ARG A 73 11.28 10.29 -6.62
N ILE A 74 12.44 10.83 -6.30
CA ILE A 74 12.59 12.19 -5.79
C ILE A 74 13.01 13.09 -6.94
N TYR A 75 12.34 14.23 -7.08
CA TYR A 75 12.71 15.29 -8.01
C TYR A 75 13.08 16.52 -7.19
N GLY A 76 14.33 16.97 -7.29
CA GLY A 76 14.86 18.15 -6.60
C GLY A 76 15.18 19.27 -7.59
N GLU A 77 14.98 20.50 -7.17
CA GLU A 77 15.35 21.68 -7.95
C GLU A 77 16.87 21.71 -8.19
N ARG A 78 17.29 21.97 -9.43
CA ARG A 78 18.68 21.88 -9.89
C ARG A 78 19.65 22.82 -9.17
N THR A 79 19.16 23.89 -8.55
CA THR A 79 19.97 24.78 -7.72
C THR A 79 20.41 24.14 -6.40
N TYR A 80 19.89 22.95 -6.06
CA TYR A 80 20.23 22.15 -4.88
C TYR A 80 20.89 20.84 -5.33
N PRO A 81 22.18 20.86 -5.69
CA PRO A 81 22.87 19.64 -6.14
C PRO A 81 22.85 18.59 -5.04
N PHE A 82 22.52 17.35 -5.43
CA PHE A 82 22.54 16.21 -4.52
C PHE A 82 23.96 15.80 -4.17
N HIS A 83 24.16 15.39 -2.92
CA HIS A 83 25.39 14.77 -2.46
C HIS A 83 25.61 13.41 -3.10
N ASN A 84 26.84 13.15 -3.55
CA ASN A 84 27.21 11.85 -4.15
C ASN A 84 26.90 10.67 -3.22
N LYS A 85 27.23 10.78 -1.92
CA LYS A 85 26.91 9.75 -0.93
C LYS A 85 25.40 9.45 -0.89
N TYR A 86 24.56 10.48 -0.93
CA TYR A 86 23.11 10.30 -0.95
C TYR A 86 22.66 9.56 -2.22
N LEU A 87 23.20 9.91 -3.39
CA LEU A 87 22.89 9.23 -4.65
C LEU A 87 23.34 7.76 -4.65
N GLU A 88 24.53 7.48 -4.10
CA GLU A 88 25.06 6.12 -3.94
C GLU A 88 24.16 5.28 -3.02
N ASP A 89 23.77 5.82 -1.87
CA ASP A 89 22.87 5.16 -0.92
C ASP A 89 21.49 4.89 -1.56
N MET A 90 20.96 5.87 -2.33
CA MET A 90 19.68 5.72 -3.04
C MET A 90 19.70 4.62 -4.09
N LYS A 91 20.79 4.51 -4.85
CA LYS A 91 21.00 3.45 -5.82
C LYS A 91 21.16 2.09 -5.13
N THR A 92 21.94 2.04 -4.07
CA THR A 92 22.26 0.81 -3.34
C THR A 92 21.02 0.22 -2.67
N TYR A 93 20.30 1.01 -1.87
CA TYR A 93 19.22 0.49 -1.03
C TYR A 93 17.85 0.47 -1.71
N PHE A 94 17.59 1.37 -2.66
CA PHE A 94 16.26 1.50 -3.27
C PHE A 94 16.24 1.25 -4.78
N GLY A 95 17.40 1.06 -5.42
CA GLY A 95 17.50 0.99 -6.88
C GLY A 95 16.96 2.26 -7.57
N ALA A 96 16.97 3.38 -6.86
CA ALA A 96 16.31 4.60 -7.28
C ALA A 96 17.33 5.72 -7.56
N GLU A 97 17.01 6.55 -8.55
CA GLU A 97 17.85 7.66 -8.98
C GLU A 97 17.07 8.97 -8.83
N PRO A 98 17.35 9.75 -7.77
CA PRO A 98 16.84 11.11 -7.64
C PRO A 98 17.21 11.95 -8.86
N GLN A 99 16.29 12.80 -9.31
CA GLN A 99 16.47 13.63 -10.51
C GLN A 99 16.59 15.10 -10.14
N SER A 100 17.55 15.77 -10.77
CA SER A 100 17.76 17.22 -10.67
C SER A 100 17.02 17.89 -11.84
N VAL A 101 16.06 18.77 -11.54
CA VAL A 101 15.12 19.35 -12.52
C VAL A 101 14.97 20.86 -12.33
N ASN A 102 14.43 21.56 -13.34
CA ASN A 102 14.27 23.02 -13.33
C ASN A 102 12.82 23.43 -13.07
N PHE A 103 12.35 23.30 -11.84
CA PHE A 103 11.05 23.83 -11.41
C PHE A 103 11.00 25.35 -11.50
N VAL A 104 12.09 26.05 -11.14
CA VAL A 104 12.11 27.53 -11.07
C VAL A 104 11.72 28.19 -12.40
N GLU A 105 12.26 27.71 -13.52
CA GLU A 105 11.99 28.31 -14.83
C GLU A 105 11.04 27.49 -15.70
N ALA A 106 10.82 26.20 -15.39
CA ALA A 106 10.13 25.27 -16.29
C ALA A 106 9.19 24.29 -15.56
N SER A 107 8.56 24.69 -14.45
CA SER A 107 7.70 23.82 -13.62
C SER A 107 6.67 23.00 -14.40
N ASP A 108 5.90 23.60 -15.31
CA ASP A 108 4.88 22.88 -16.09
C ASP A 108 5.48 21.83 -17.05
N LYS A 109 6.65 22.13 -17.63
CA LYS A 109 7.38 21.17 -18.45
C LYS A 109 7.84 19.99 -17.60
N ILE A 110 8.46 20.26 -16.45
CA ILE A 110 8.93 19.22 -15.52
C ILE A 110 7.76 18.38 -15.01
N ARG A 111 6.62 19.00 -14.69
CA ARG A 111 5.38 18.31 -14.31
C ARG A 111 4.94 17.28 -15.36
N LYS A 112 4.92 17.67 -16.63
CA LYS A 112 4.58 16.78 -17.76
C LYS A 112 5.59 15.64 -17.92
N GLU A 113 6.88 15.93 -17.77
CA GLU A 113 7.94 14.91 -17.80
C GLU A 113 7.79 13.89 -16.66
N ILE A 114 7.48 14.35 -15.44
CA ILE A 114 7.20 13.48 -14.29
C ILE A 114 5.98 12.58 -14.60
N ASN A 115 4.88 13.16 -15.09
CA ASN A 115 3.69 12.41 -15.47
C ASN A 115 3.96 11.36 -16.56
N SER A 116 4.67 11.72 -17.63
CA SER A 116 5.07 10.78 -18.68
C SER A 116 5.96 9.65 -18.16
N TRP A 117 6.90 9.95 -17.25
CA TRP A 117 7.72 8.93 -16.60
C TRP A 117 6.85 7.97 -15.78
N VAL A 118 5.98 8.48 -14.90
CA VAL A 118 5.08 7.64 -14.08
C VAL A 118 4.17 6.79 -14.97
N GLN A 119 3.61 7.36 -16.04
CA GLN A 119 2.79 6.65 -17.00
C GLN A 119 3.56 5.48 -17.63
N SER A 120 4.81 5.68 -18.03
CA SER A 120 5.66 4.62 -18.59
C SER A 120 5.93 3.50 -17.58
N GLN A 121 6.20 3.85 -16.32
CA GLN A 121 6.51 2.88 -15.25
C GLN A 121 5.29 2.04 -14.84
N THR A 122 4.09 2.54 -15.12
CA THR A 122 2.81 1.96 -14.69
C THR A 122 1.99 1.42 -15.87
N GLU A 123 2.62 1.11 -17.01
CA GLU A 123 1.97 0.56 -18.20
C GLU A 123 0.77 1.40 -18.69
N GLY A 124 0.88 2.72 -18.56
CA GLY A 124 -0.17 3.65 -18.97
C GLY A 124 -1.33 3.80 -17.98
N LYS A 125 -1.31 3.08 -16.85
CA LYS A 125 -2.42 3.09 -15.88
C LYS A 125 -2.48 4.34 -15.03
N ILE A 126 -1.36 5.05 -14.88
CA ILE A 126 -1.28 6.28 -14.08
C ILE A 126 -0.70 7.42 -14.96
N PRO A 127 -1.53 8.06 -15.82
CA PRO A 127 -1.06 9.09 -16.76
C PRO A 127 -0.86 10.47 -16.12
N ASN A 128 -1.71 10.84 -15.16
CA ASN A 128 -1.71 12.15 -14.51
C ASN A 128 -1.58 11.96 -13.01
N LEU A 129 -0.34 11.85 -12.52
CA LEU A 129 -0.03 11.81 -11.10
C LEU A 129 -0.09 13.22 -10.49
N LEU A 130 0.54 14.17 -11.17
CA LEU A 130 0.62 15.57 -10.78
C LEU A 130 -0.48 16.37 -11.49
N PRO A 131 -1.47 16.94 -10.77
CA PRO A 131 -2.43 17.89 -11.35
C PRO A 131 -1.72 19.17 -11.85
N ASP A 132 -2.43 19.98 -12.64
CA ASP A 132 -1.85 21.13 -13.34
C ASP A 132 -1.21 22.19 -12.41
N ASP A 133 -1.67 22.30 -11.18
CA ASP A 133 -1.20 23.21 -10.14
C ASP A 133 -0.28 22.55 -9.08
N ALA A 134 0.11 21.29 -9.31
CA ALA A 134 0.90 20.50 -8.35
C ALA A 134 2.30 21.06 -8.06
N VAL A 135 2.89 21.76 -9.04
CA VAL A 135 4.26 22.29 -8.95
C VAL A 135 4.36 23.67 -9.60
N ASP A 136 5.22 24.50 -9.05
CA ASP A 136 5.44 25.89 -9.43
C ASP A 136 6.92 26.29 -9.31
N SER A 137 7.24 27.57 -9.54
CA SER A 137 8.61 28.08 -9.41
C SER A 137 9.14 28.13 -7.97
N MET A 138 8.25 27.96 -6.98
CA MET A 138 8.59 27.88 -5.55
C MET A 138 8.86 26.44 -5.09
N THR A 139 8.59 25.46 -5.95
CA THR A 139 8.85 24.05 -5.70
C THR A 139 10.36 23.81 -5.58
N ARG A 140 10.76 23.04 -4.58
CA ARG A 140 12.17 22.71 -4.26
C ARG A 140 12.45 21.23 -4.31
N MET A 141 11.52 20.43 -3.81
CA MET A 141 11.65 18.98 -3.86
C MET A 141 10.28 18.32 -3.79
N VAL A 142 10.02 17.34 -4.65
CA VAL A 142 8.81 16.51 -4.59
C VAL A 142 9.19 15.03 -4.54
N LEU A 143 8.45 14.27 -3.74
CA LEU A 143 8.48 12.82 -3.79
C LEU A 143 7.27 12.35 -4.58
N VAL A 144 7.49 11.52 -5.59
CA VAL A 144 6.42 10.81 -6.29
C VAL A 144 6.45 9.34 -5.94
N ASN A 145 5.28 8.79 -5.66
CA ASN A 145 5.06 7.39 -5.38
C ASN A 145 3.79 6.94 -6.11
N ALA A 146 3.93 6.02 -7.05
CA ALA A 146 2.79 5.41 -7.73
C ALA A 146 2.88 3.89 -7.67
N LEU A 147 1.74 3.23 -7.43
CA LEU A 147 1.65 1.77 -7.42
C LEU A 147 0.54 1.30 -8.36
N TYR A 148 0.88 0.33 -9.20
CA TYR A 148 -0.05 -0.40 -10.04
C TYR A 148 0.04 -1.88 -9.70
N PHE A 149 -1.10 -2.45 -9.34
CA PHE A 149 -1.22 -3.87 -9.07
C PHE A 149 -2.29 -4.52 -9.93
N LYS A 150 -1.95 -5.70 -10.44
CA LYS A 150 -2.88 -6.61 -11.13
C LYS A 150 -2.49 -8.05 -10.83
N GLY A 151 -3.34 -8.79 -10.13
CA GLY A 151 -3.09 -10.19 -9.80
C GLY A 151 -4.02 -11.15 -10.54
N ILE A 152 -3.60 -12.42 -10.66
CA ILE A 152 -4.44 -13.53 -11.12
C ILE A 152 -4.87 -14.34 -9.91
N TRP A 153 -6.16 -14.57 -9.73
CA TRP A 153 -6.68 -15.38 -8.63
C TRP A 153 -6.16 -16.82 -8.68
N GLU A 154 -5.99 -17.44 -7.51
CA GLU A 154 -5.83 -18.89 -7.43
C GLU A 154 -7.09 -19.60 -7.95
N HIS A 155 -8.25 -19.21 -7.41
CA HIS A 155 -9.57 -19.64 -7.84
C HIS A 155 -10.26 -18.47 -8.54
N GLN A 156 -10.39 -18.55 -9.86
CA GLN A 156 -10.93 -17.45 -10.65
C GLN A 156 -12.45 -17.46 -10.73
N PHE A 157 -13.02 -16.27 -10.87
CA PHE A 157 -14.43 -16.11 -11.17
C PHE A 157 -14.70 -16.41 -12.65
N LEU A 158 -15.77 -17.16 -12.92
CA LEU A 158 -16.24 -17.32 -14.29
C LEU A 158 -16.99 -16.05 -14.70
N VAL A 159 -16.60 -15.44 -15.81
CA VAL A 159 -17.22 -14.20 -16.34
C VAL A 159 -18.74 -14.35 -16.53
N GLN A 160 -19.21 -15.54 -16.90
CA GLN A 160 -20.63 -15.84 -17.06
C GLN A 160 -21.44 -15.80 -15.75
N ASN A 161 -20.77 -15.89 -14.59
CA ASN A 161 -21.40 -15.79 -13.27
C ASN A 161 -21.42 -14.35 -12.75
N THR A 162 -20.77 -13.40 -13.44
CA THR A 162 -20.85 -11.98 -13.11
C THR A 162 -22.21 -11.45 -13.54
N THR A 163 -22.99 -10.92 -12.59
CA THR A 163 -24.33 -10.39 -12.84
C THR A 163 -24.51 -9.05 -12.16
N GLU A 164 -25.40 -8.21 -12.70
CA GLU A 164 -25.75 -6.96 -12.05
C GLU A 164 -26.54 -7.21 -10.76
N LYS A 165 -26.03 -6.71 -9.63
CA LYS A 165 -26.69 -6.81 -8.32
C LYS A 165 -26.65 -5.45 -7.59
N PRO A 166 -27.58 -5.17 -6.67
CA PRO A 166 -27.55 -3.95 -5.89
C PRO A 166 -26.40 -3.97 -4.87
N PHE A 167 -25.66 -2.87 -4.79
CA PHE A 167 -24.73 -2.55 -3.71
C PHE A 167 -25.35 -1.46 -2.82
N ARG A 168 -25.59 -1.78 -1.56
CA ARG A 168 -26.20 -0.94 -0.54
C ARG A 168 -25.15 0.02 0.03
N ILE A 169 -25.10 1.25 -0.48
CA ILE A 169 -24.18 2.30 0.00
C ILE A 169 -24.51 2.67 1.45
N ASN A 170 -25.80 2.70 1.77
CA ASN A 170 -26.34 2.94 3.11
C ASN A 170 -27.72 2.25 3.24
N LYS A 171 -28.43 2.49 4.34
CA LYS A 171 -29.74 1.87 4.64
C LYS A 171 -30.85 2.23 3.62
N THR A 172 -30.69 3.32 2.87
CA THR A 172 -31.72 3.87 1.98
C THR A 172 -31.32 3.92 0.51
N THR A 173 -30.02 3.83 0.20
CA THR A 173 -29.47 4.05 -1.13
C THR A 173 -28.68 2.84 -1.59
N SER A 174 -29.04 2.34 -2.76
CA SER A 174 -28.32 1.27 -3.45
C SER A 174 -27.98 1.68 -4.88
N LYS A 175 -26.87 1.17 -5.42
CA LYS A 175 -26.50 1.31 -6.83
C LYS A 175 -26.23 -0.05 -7.46
N PRO A 176 -26.53 -0.26 -8.74
CA PRO A 176 -26.16 -1.49 -9.42
C PRO A 176 -24.65 -1.61 -9.56
N VAL A 177 -24.12 -2.81 -9.34
CA VAL A 177 -22.71 -3.17 -9.58
C VAL A 177 -22.62 -4.50 -10.31
N GLN A 178 -21.54 -4.71 -11.04
CA GLN A 178 -21.20 -6.03 -11.59
C GLN A 178 -20.66 -6.90 -10.45
N MET A 179 -21.47 -7.84 -9.97
CA MET A 179 -21.15 -8.73 -8.86
C MET A 179 -20.65 -10.06 -9.40
N MET A 180 -19.37 -10.35 -9.15
CA MET A 180 -18.77 -11.64 -9.48
C MET A 180 -19.22 -12.70 -8.47
N SER A 181 -19.31 -13.96 -8.89
CA SER A 181 -19.72 -15.05 -8.00
C SER A 181 -18.99 -16.36 -8.25
N MET A 182 -18.65 -17.06 -7.17
CA MET A 182 -18.05 -18.39 -7.21
C MET A 182 -18.44 -19.18 -5.95
N LYS A 183 -18.32 -20.51 -6.03
CA LYS A 183 -18.45 -21.41 -4.89
C LYS A 183 -17.14 -22.16 -4.71
N GLU A 184 -16.45 -21.96 -3.58
CA GLU A 184 -15.13 -22.53 -3.36
C GLU A 184 -14.83 -22.69 -1.86
N LYS A 185 -13.84 -23.52 -1.52
CA LYS A 185 -13.32 -23.63 -0.15
C LYS A 185 -12.37 -22.47 0.17
N LEU A 186 -12.77 -21.57 1.05
CA LEU A 186 -12.02 -20.34 1.36
C LEU A 186 -11.84 -20.17 2.87
N HIS A 187 -10.81 -19.41 3.24
CA HIS A 187 -10.54 -19.10 4.65
C HIS A 187 -11.42 -17.92 5.08
N ILE A 188 -12.14 -18.13 6.17
CA ILE A 188 -13.02 -17.16 6.82
C ILE A 188 -12.52 -16.93 8.25
N PHE A 189 -12.65 -15.71 8.74
CA PHE A 189 -12.44 -15.37 10.14
C PHE A 189 -13.58 -14.48 10.64
N HIS A 190 -13.93 -14.60 11.92
CA HIS A 190 -15.02 -13.83 12.53
C HIS A 190 -14.48 -12.89 13.60
N ILE A 191 -14.98 -11.64 13.59
CA ILE A 191 -14.64 -10.64 14.59
C ILE A 191 -15.92 -10.30 15.35
N GLU A 192 -16.05 -10.79 16.58
CA GLU A 192 -17.27 -10.59 17.39
C GLU A 192 -17.58 -9.11 17.67
N LYS A 193 -16.53 -8.29 17.84
CA LYS A 193 -16.65 -6.84 18.09
C LYS A 193 -15.65 -6.12 17.17
N PRO A 194 -16.10 -5.55 16.03
CA PRO A 194 -17.42 -4.95 15.82
C PRO A 194 -18.38 -5.72 14.88
N GLN A 195 -18.48 -7.06 15.00
CA GLN A 195 -19.33 -7.91 14.14
C GLN A 195 -18.96 -7.82 12.66
N VAL A 196 -17.84 -8.44 12.31
CA VAL A 196 -17.28 -8.44 10.96
C VAL A 196 -16.96 -9.86 10.56
N ILE A 197 -17.31 -10.21 9.33
CA ILE A 197 -16.85 -11.42 8.67
C ILE A 197 -15.68 -11.08 7.73
N GLY A 198 -14.59 -11.79 7.92
CA GLY A 198 -13.38 -11.68 7.13
C GLY A 198 -13.27 -12.82 6.12
N LEU A 199 -12.77 -12.53 4.93
CA LEU A 199 -12.48 -13.49 3.88
C LEU A 199 -11.06 -13.30 3.37
N GLN A 200 -10.34 -14.40 3.15
CA GLN A 200 -9.05 -14.39 2.45
C GLN A 200 -9.16 -15.07 1.09
N LEU A 201 -8.75 -14.35 0.04
CA LEU A 201 -8.66 -14.82 -1.34
C LEU A 201 -7.20 -14.82 -1.79
N TYR A 202 -6.67 -15.98 -2.14
CA TYR A 202 -5.30 -16.10 -2.63
C TYR A 202 -5.18 -15.75 -4.12
N TYR A 203 -4.06 -15.13 -4.47
CA TYR A 203 -3.58 -15.07 -5.86
C TYR A 203 -2.84 -16.36 -6.24
N LYS A 204 -2.62 -16.61 -7.53
CA LYS A 204 -2.17 -17.90 -8.10
C LYS A 204 -0.85 -18.46 -7.54
N SER A 205 0.03 -17.65 -6.96
CA SER A 205 1.26 -18.13 -6.26
C SER A 205 1.13 -18.24 -4.75
N ARG A 206 0.00 -17.80 -4.18
CA ARG A 206 -0.21 -17.57 -2.74
C ARG A 206 0.80 -16.64 -2.06
N ASP A 207 1.68 -15.95 -2.80
CA ASP A 207 2.56 -14.93 -2.23
C ASP A 207 1.75 -13.72 -1.75
N LEU A 208 0.66 -13.43 -2.46
CA LEU A 208 -0.28 -12.36 -2.15
C LEU A 208 -1.66 -12.93 -1.83
N SER A 209 -2.38 -12.22 -0.96
CA SER A 209 -3.81 -12.43 -0.76
C SER A 209 -4.58 -11.12 -0.68
N LEU A 210 -5.83 -11.15 -1.16
CA LEU A 210 -6.83 -10.13 -0.86
C LEU A 210 -7.56 -10.56 0.41
N LEU A 211 -7.53 -9.70 1.43
CA LEU A 211 -8.38 -9.81 2.61
C LEU A 211 -9.55 -8.86 2.45
N VAL A 212 -10.77 -9.34 2.70
CA VAL A 212 -11.99 -8.51 2.72
C VAL A 212 -12.59 -8.59 4.11
N LEU A 213 -12.77 -7.44 4.76
CA LEU A 213 -13.43 -7.33 6.05
C LEU A 213 -14.78 -6.65 5.83
N LEU A 214 -15.83 -7.47 5.91
CA LEU A 214 -17.21 -7.07 5.67
C LEU A 214 -17.96 -7.00 7.01
N PRO A 215 -18.34 -5.80 7.49
CA PRO A 215 -19.23 -5.67 8.63
C PRO A 215 -20.56 -6.41 8.41
N GLU A 216 -21.22 -6.89 9.46
CA GLU A 216 -22.54 -7.51 9.29
C GLU A 216 -23.64 -6.48 8.95
N ASP A 217 -23.55 -5.28 9.51
CA ASP A 217 -24.45 -4.16 9.23
C ASP A 217 -23.86 -3.19 8.19
N VAL A 218 -24.70 -2.70 7.29
CA VAL A 218 -24.34 -1.73 6.22
C VAL A 218 -23.67 -0.46 6.74
N SER A 219 -23.94 -0.05 7.98
CA SER A 219 -23.34 1.11 8.65
C SER A 219 -22.21 0.76 9.63
N GLY A 220 -21.84 -0.52 9.75
CA GLY A 220 -20.82 -1.00 10.68
C GLY A 220 -19.38 -0.63 10.30
N LEU A 221 -19.14 -0.18 9.07
CA LEU A 221 -17.80 0.12 8.57
C LEU A 221 -17.08 1.21 9.38
N GLU A 222 -17.81 2.25 9.83
CA GLU A 222 -17.23 3.33 10.64
C GLU A 222 -16.69 2.80 11.98
N GLN A 223 -17.39 1.84 12.60
CA GLN A 223 -16.94 1.22 13.83
C GLN A 223 -15.71 0.34 13.59
N LEU A 224 -15.66 -0.38 12.46
CA LEU A 224 -14.48 -1.13 12.05
C LEU A 224 -13.27 -0.21 11.85
N GLU A 225 -13.41 0.90 11.12
CA GLU A 225 -12.34 1.88 10.89
C GLU A 225 -11.80 2.50 12.19
N LYS A 226 -12.67 2.75 13.18
CA LYS A 226 -12.25 3.25 14.50
C LYS A 226 -11.57 2.19 15.36
N THR A 227 -11.90 0.92 15.14
CA THR A 227 -11.45 -0.20 16.00
C THR A 227 -10.16 -0.82 15.49
N ILE A 228 -9.95 -0.83 14.17
CA ILE A 228 -8.84 -1.52 13.52
C ILE A 228 -7.49 -0.89 13.91
N THR A 229 -6.56 -1.74 14.35
CA THR A 229 -5.16 -1.41 14.57
C THR A 229 -4.30 -2.49 13.93
N TYR A 230 -2.99 -2.26 13.82
CA TYR A 230 -2.08 -3.28 13.29
C TYR A 230 -2.12 -4.56 14.13
N GLU A 231 -2.12 -4.42 15.46
CA GLU A 231 -2.13 -5.55 16.39
C GLU A 231 -3.40 -6.40 16.24
N LYS A 232 -4.57 -5.75 16.20
CA LYS A 232 -5.85 -6.44 15.98
C LYS A 232 -5.94 -7.07 14.61
N LEU A 233 -5.49 -6.38 13.56
CA LEU A 233 -5.50 -6.94 12.22
C LEU A 233 -4.62 -8.20 12.14
N ASN A 234 -3.45 -8.18 12.80
CA ASN A 234 -2.58 -9.35 12.86
C ASN A 234 -3.19 -10.51 13.67
N GLU A 235 -3.88 -10.20 14.78
CA GLU A 235 -4.64 -11.17 15.56
C GLU A 235 -5.77 -11.79 14.74
N TRP A 236 -6.66 -10.97 14.15
CA TRP A 236 -7.82 -11.41 13.36
C TRP A 236 -7.44 -12.22 12.13
N THR A 237 -6.25 -11.98 11.58
CA THR A 237 -5.77 -12.64 10.35
C THR A 237 -4.66 -13.67 10.59
N SER A 238 -4.53 -14.11 11.84
CA SER A 238 -3.66 -15.22 12.22
C SER A 238 -4.23 -16.57 11.77
N GLU A 239 -3.36 -17.56 11.61
CA GLU A 239 -3.74 -18.91 11.16
C GLU A 239 -4.77 -19.56 12.10
N ASP A 240 -4.64 -19.32 13.41
CA ASP A 240 -5.54 -19.88 14.45
C ASP A 240 -6.97 -19.33 14.35
N MET A 241 -7.14 -18.13 13.80
CA MET A 241 -8.45 -17.48 13.64
C MET A 241 -9.10 -17.79 12.28
N MET A 242 -8.35 -18.38 11.36
CA MET A 242 -8.79 -18.65 9.99
C MET A 242 -9.23 -20.10 9.83
N GLU A 243 -10.52 -20.26 9.52
CA GLU A 243 -11.13 -21.57 9.33
C GLU A 243 -11.56 -21.75 7.87
N LEU A 244 -11.49 -22.98 7.37
CA LEU A 244 -11.87 -23.31 5.99
C LEU A 244 -13.38 -23.58 5.92
N TYR A 245 -14.10 -22.84 5.07
CA TYR A 245 -15.54 -23.01 4.84
C TYR A 245 -15.84 -23.29 3.37
N GLU A 246 -16.95 -23.95 3.07
CA GLU A 246 -17.51 -23.97 1.71
C GLU A 246 -18.29 -22.66 1.47
N VAL A 247 -17.67 -21.70 0.78
CA VAL A 247 -18.17 -20.33 0.68
C VAL A 247 -18.87 -20.11 -0.66
N GLN A 248 -20.12 -19.63 -0.61
CA GLN A 248 -20.77 -18.97 -1.75
C GLN A 248 -20.38 -17.49 -1.72
N LEU A 249 -19.43 -17.11 -2.58
CA LEU A 249 -18.87 -15.77 -2.61
C LEU A 249 -19.61 -14.88 -3.63
N HIS A 250 -19.88 -13.65 -3.21
CA HIS A 250 -20.24 -12.54 -4.08
C HIS A 250 -19.30 -11.36 -3.79
N LEU A 251 -18.56 -10.92 -4.80
CA LEU A 251 -17.59 -9.83 -4.68
C LEU A 251 -17.77 -8.86 -5.86
N PRO A 252 -17.89 -7.54 -5.63
CA PRO A 252 -18.05 -6.59 -6.71
C PRO A 252 -16.77 -6.55 -7.55
N LYS A 253 -16.94 -6.44 -8.86
CA LYS A 253 -15.89 -6.03 -9.78
C LYS A 253 -15.72 -4.52 -9.67
N PHE A 254 -14.51 -4.07 -9.40
CA PHE A 254 -14.24 -2.64 -9.25
C PHE A 254 -12.83 -2.25 -9.66
N LYS A 255 -12.69 -0.96 -9.97
CA LYS A 255 -11.41 -0.30 -10.20
C LYS A 255 -11.35 0.90 -9.26
N LEU A 256 -10.27 0.99 -8.49
CA LEU A 256 -10.00 2.11 -7.60
C LEU A 256 -8.74 2.84 -8.08
N GLU A 257 -8.86 4.15 -8.22
CA GLU A 257 -7.77 5.05 -8.59
C GLU A 257 -7.86 6.28 -7.70
N GLU A 258 -6.98 6.35 -6.71
CA GLU A 258 -6.97 7.42 -5.71
C GLU A 258 -5.65 8.16 -5.73
N SER A 259 -5.73 9.49 -5.61
CA SER A 259 -4.58 10.40 -5.65
C SER A 259 -4.56 11.24 -4.38
N TYR A 260 -3.40 11.31 -3.73
CA TYR A 260 -3.23 12.01 -2.47
C TYR A 260 -2.03 12.95 -2.54
N ASP A 261 -2.22 14.18 -2.08
CA ASP A 261 -1.14 15.02 -1.58
C ASP A 261 -0.98 14.75 -0.08
N LEU A 262 0.12 14.09 0.28
CA LEU A 262 0.36 13.65 1.65
C LEU A 262 0.92 14.76 2.54
N LYS A 263 1.21 15.97 2.03
CA LYS A 263 1.82 17.06 2.81
C LYS A 263 1.04 17.39 4.08
N SER A 264 -0.26 17.64 3.94
CA SER A 264 -1.12 18.04 5.07
C SER A 264 -1.28 16.90 6.07
N THR A 265 -1.54 15.68 5.57
CA THR A 265 -1.67 14.47 6.38
C THR A 265 -0.40 14.21 7.19
N LEU A 266 0.75 14.13 6.54
CA LEU A 266 2.04 13.87 7.20
C LEU A 266 2.41 14.99 8.18
N SER A 267 2.13 16.24 7.83
CA SER A 267 2.32 17.37 8.77
C SER A 267 1.44 17.23 10.01
N SER A 268 0.17 16.85 9.85
CA SER A 268 -0.77 16.65 10.96
C SER A 268 -0.41 15.45 11.86
N MET A 269 0.27 14.45 11.29
CA MET A 269 0.81 13.31 12.05
C MET A 269 2.07 13.68 12.85
N GLY A 270 2.69 14.84 12.61
CA GLY A 270 3.81 15.34 13.40
C GLY A 270 5.13 15.56 12.65
N MET A 271 5.18 15.37 11.32
CA MET A 271 6.39 15.59 10.51
C MET A 271 6.36 16.88 9.71
N SER A 272 6.04 17.99 10.38
CA SER A 272 5.90 19.32 9.76
C SER A 272 7.22 19.96 9.32
N ASP A 273 8.35 19.66 9.99
CA ASP A 273 9.62 20.37 9.72
C ASP A 273 10.14 20.06 8.32
N ALA A 274 9.93 18.84 7.83
CA ALA A 274 10.30 18.44 6.46
C ALA A 274 9.64 19.32 5.39
N PHE A 275 8.46 19.87 5.67
CA PHE A 275 7.69 20.70 4.75
C PHE A 275 7.88 22.21 4.97
N ASN A 276 8.75 22.60 5.91
CA ASN A 276 8.98 23.99 6.27
C ASN A 276 10.38 24.46 5.85
N GLN A 277 10.44 25.45 4.96
CA GLN A 277 11.70 25.97 4.41
C GLN A 277 12.73 26.40 5.46
N SER A 278 12.29 26.94 6.62
CA SER A 278 13.18 27.46 7.66
C SER A 278 13.62 26.41 8.68
N LYS A 279 12.91 25.28 8.78
CA LYS A 279 13.15 24.23 9.78
C LYS A 279 13.70 22.93 9.18
N ALA A 280 13.42 22.68 7.90
CA ALA A 280 13.82 21.46 7.21
C ALA A 280 15.35 21.31 7.21
N ASP A 281 15.82 20.19 7.75
CA ASP A 281 17.22 19.80 7.71
C ASP A 281 17.42 18.63 6.76
N PHE A 282 17.64 18.95 5.47
CA PHE A 282 18.04 18.01 4.41
C PHE A 282 19.54 18.06 4.10
N SER A 283 20.37 18.38 5.10
CA SER A 283 21.82 18.55 4.92
C SER A 283 22.58 17.29 4.51
N ARG A 284 21.97 16.10 4.56
CA ARG A 284 22.56 14.88 3.94
C ARG A 284 22.24 14.79 2.45
N MET A 285 21.19 15.46 1.97
CA MET A 285 20.86 15.50 0.53
C MET A 285 21.65 16.57 -0.21
N SER A 286 21.76 17.79 0.35
CA SER A 286 22.44 18.91 -0.32
C SER A 286 23.13 19.81 0.70
N LEU A 287 24.26 20.41 0.31
CA LEU A 287 24.95 21.45 1.09
C LEU A 287 24.21 22.79 1.06
N VAL A 288 23.37 23.00 0.05
CA VAL A 288 22.62 24.24 -0.11
C VAL A 288 21.50 24.28 0.93
N ARG A 289 21.50 25.33 1.76
CA ARG A 289 20.51 25.53 2.82
C ARG A 289 19.12 25.80 2.25
N ASN A 290 18.10 25.61 3.10
CA ASN A 290 16.69 25.85 2.77
C ASN A 290 16.14 24.93 1.67
N LEU A 291 16.73 23.75 1.49
CA LEU A 291 16.05 22.64 0.81
C LEU A 291 14.94 22.14 1.74
N PHE A 292 13.74 21.96 1.22
CA PHE A 292 12.60 21.39 1.94
C PHE A 292 11.75 20.56 0.99
N LEU A 293 10.97 19.64 1.55
CA LEU A 293 10.01 18.85 0.81
C LEU A 293 8.79 19.71 0.52
N SER A 294 8.57 20.06 -0.74
CA SER A 294 7.42 20.87 -1.16
C SER A 294 6.13 20.07 -0.99
N ASN A 295 6.08 18.88 -1.58
CA ASN A 295 4.91 17.99 -1.57
C ASN A 295 5.32 16.51 -1.71
N VAL A 296 4.38 15.62 -1.39
CA VAL A 296 4.48 14.18 -1.62
C VAL A 296 3.23 13.72 -2.34
N PHE A 297 3.40 13.26 -3.58
CA PHE A 297 2.30 12.78 -4.42
C PHE A 297 2.25 11.25 -4.38
N HIS A 298 1.15 10.72 -3.87
CA HIS A 298 0.86 9.29 -3.87
C HIS A 298 -0.33 8.99 -4.78
N LYS A 299 -0.21 7.98 -5.64
CA LYS A 299 -1.35 7.47 -6.41
C LYS A 299 -1.32 5.95 -6.50
N ALA A 300 -2.44 5.35 -6.15
CA ALA A 300 -2.60 3.90 -6.18
C ALA A 300 -3.69 3.53 -7.19
N PHE A 301 -3.41 2.49 -7.96
CA PHE A 301 -4.36 1.88 -8.88
C PHE A 301 -4.53 0.40 -8.52
N VAL A 302 -5.76 0.00 -8.23
CA VAL A 302 -6.14 -1.39 -7.98
C VAL A 302 -7.33 -1.75 -8.87
N GLU A 303 -7.24 -2.87 -9.55
CA GLU A 303 -8.35 -3.43 -10.34
C GLU A 303 -8.65 -4.84 -9.84
N ILE A 304 -9.87 -5.05 -9.37
CA ILE A 304 -10.43 -6.34 -8.95
C ILE A 304 -11.44 -6.76 -10.01
N ASN A 305 -11.12 -7.82 -10.74
CA ASN A 305 -11.94 -8.38 -11.80
C ASN A 305 -11.88 -9.91 -11.79
N GLU A 306 -12.47 -10.53 -12.81
CA GLU A 306 -12.58 -11.99 -12.93
C GLU A 306 -11.25 -12.66 -13.32
N GLN A 307 -10.26 -11.92 -13.82
CA GLN A 307 -9.22 -12.48 -14.68
C GLN A 307 -8.38 -13.58 -14.04
N GLY A 308 -8.35 -14.70 -14.75
CA GLY A 308 -7.35 -15.06 -15.76
C GLY A 308 -7.91 -15.98 -16.87
N THR A 309 -8.61 -15.42 -17.87
CA THR A 309 -9.27 -16.23 -18.91
C THR A 309 -8.29 -16.95 -19.85
N GLU A 310 -8.20 -18.27 -19.71
CA GLU A 310 -8.33 -19.19 -20.85
C GLU A 310 -9.18 -20.36 -20.35
N ALA A 311 -10.26 -20.66 -21.08
CA ALA A 311 -11.22 -21.67 -20.69
C ALA A 311 -10.56 -23.05 -20.65
N ALA A 312 -10.42 -23.61 -19.45
CA ALA A 312 -10.39 -25.06 -19.28
C ALA A 312 -11.71 -25.46 -18.61
N ALA A 313 -12.73 -25.66 -19.45
CA ALA A 313 -13.79 -26.59 -19.12
C ALA A 313 -13.15 -27.98 -18.95
N GLY A 314 -12.69 -28.26 -17.73
CA GLY A 314 -12.12 -29.54 -17.33
C GLY A 314 -12.97 -30.09 -16.20
N THR A 315 -14.03 -30.81 -16.58
CA THR A 315 -14.79 -31.68 -15.68
C THR A 315 -13.83 -32.62 -14.94
N GLY A 316 -13.60 -32.35 -13.65
CA GLY A 316 -12.85 -33.21 -12.76
C GLY A 316 -13.63 -33.36 -11.47
N SER A 317 -14.65 -34.21 -11.48
CA SER A 317 -15.30 -34.68 -10.25
C SER A 317 -14.31 -35.56 -9.50
N GLU A 318 -13.38 -34.95 -8.76
CA GLU A 318 -12.60 -35.68 -7.77
C GLU A 318 -13.53 -36.05 -6.62
N VAL A 319 -13.84 -37.34 -6.53
CA VAL A 319 -14.51 -37.95 -5.37
C VAL A 319 -13.49 -37.97 -4.23
N GLY A 320 -13.23 -36.79 -3.66
CA GLY A 320 -12.54 -36.63 -2.40
C GLY A 320 -13.52 -36.87 -1.25
N PHE A 321 -13.05 -37.58 -0.22
CA PHE A 321 -13.78 -37.80 1.03
C PHE A 321 -14.48 -36.52 1.49
N ARG A 322 -15.83 -36.51 1.48
CA ARG A 322 -16.62 -35.34 1.87
C ARG A 322 -16.62 -35.18 3.38
N ILE A 323 -15.59 -34.51 3.91
CA ILE A 323 -15.78 -33.76 5.15
C ILE A 323 -16.82 -32.69 4.80
N LYS A 324 -18.02 -32.76 5.41
CA LYS A 324 -19.04 -31.72 5.26
C LYS A 324 -18.53 -30.49 6.02
N LEU A 325 -17.81 -29.62 5.30
CA LEU A 325 -17.49 -28.30 5.83
C LEU A 325 -18.79 -27.51 6.00
N PRO A 326 -18.91 -26.67 7.03
CA PRO A 326 -19.97 -25.69 7.13
C PRO A 326 -19.96 -24.81 5.87
N SER A 327 -21.17 -24.52 5.35
CA SER A 327 -21.34 -23.64 4.20
C SER A 327 -21.80 -22.27 4.65
N ILE A 328 -21.22 -21.23 4.07
CA ILE A 328 -21.52 -19.84 4.38
C ILE A 328 -21.66 -19.01 3.11
N GLU A 329 -22.54 -18.02 3.14
CA GLU A 329 -22.63 -17.03 2.07
C GLU A 329 -21.85 -15.78 2.49
N PHE A 330 -20.87 -15.40 1.67
CA PHE A 330 -20.13 -14.14 1.84
C PHE A 330 -20.57 -13.19 0.75
N ASN A 331 -21.42 -12.21 1.09
CA ASN A 331 -22.00 -11.27 0.13
C ASN A 331 -21.51 -9.84 0.36
N ALA A 332 -20.48 -9.42 -0.36
CA ALA A 332 -19.90 -8.08 -0.27
C ALA A 332 -20.73 -7.02 -1.02
N ASP A 333 -22.01 -6.89 -0.65
CA ASP A 333 -23.00 -6.01 -1.27
C ASP A 333 -23.16 -4.65 -0.58
N HIS A 334 -22.23 -4.28 0.31
CA HIS A 334 -22.25 -3.03 1.07
C HIS A 334 -20.84 -2.65 1.53
N PRO A 335 -20.60 -1.45 2.12
CA PRO A 335 -19.26 -0.96 2.38
C PRO A 335 -18.37 -1.91 3.19
N PHE A 336 -17.16 -2.17 2.68
CA PHE A 336 -16.18 -3.05 3.30
C PHE A 336 -14.76 -2.47 3.23
N LEU A 337 -13.88 -2.98 4.10
CA LEU A 337 -12.43 -2.78 3.97
C LEU A 337 -11.81 -3.91 3.17
N PHE A 338 -10.76 -3.60 2.42
CA PHE A 338 -9.95 -4.62 1.77
C PHE A 338 -8.46 -4.31 1.92
N LEU A 339 -7.67 -5.38 1.90
CA LEU A 339 -6.21 -5.31 1.98
C LEU A 339 -5.59 -6.27 0.97
N ILE A 340 -4.53 -5.85 0.30
CA ILE A 340 -3.66 -6.78 -0.42
C ILE A 340 -2.41 -6.97 0.42
N ARG A 341 -2.20 -8.19 0.90
CA ARG A 341 -1.10 -8.55 1.81
C ARG A 341 -0.10 -9.43 1.10
N HIS A 342 1.19 -9.17 1.31
CA HIS A 342 2.25 -10.13 1.02
C HIS A 342 2.38 -11.11 2.18
N ASN A 343 2.00 -12.36 1.95
CA ASN A 343 1.77 -13.36 2.98
C ASN A 343 3.05 -13.73 3.72
N LYS A 344 4.19 -13.82 3.02
CA LYS A 344 5.47 -14.20 3.64
C LYS A 344 6.00 -13.17 4.64
N SER A 345 5.83 -11.88 4.36
CA SER A 345 6.31 -10.79 5.24
C SER A 345 5.20 -10.15 6.08
N ASN A 346 3.95 -10.60 5.92
CA ASN A 346 2.74 -9.95 6.45
C ASN A 346 2.64 -8.45 6.12
N SER A 347 3.31 -7.99 5.06
CA SER A 347 3.31 -6.58 4.67
C SER A 347 2.03 -6.23 3.93
N ILE A 348 1.40 -5.13 4.33
CA ILE A 348 0.21 -4.60 3.67
C ILE A 348 0.69 -3.75 2.49
N LEU A 349 0.37 -4.20 1.28
CA LEU A 349 0.73 -3.50 0.03
C LEU A 349 -0.32 -2.47 -0.35
N PHE A 350 -1.59 -2.82 -0.16
CA PHE A 350 -2.73 -1.94 -0.37
C PHE A 350 -3.69 -2.06 0.79
N TYR A 351 -4.28 -0.94 1.17
CA TYR A 351 -5.32 -0.83 2.18
C TYR A 351 -6.36 0.14 1.66
N GLY A 352 -7.62 -0.26 1.62
CA GLY A 352 -8.67 0.58 1.07
C GLY A 352 -10.04 0.26 1.61
N ARG A 353 -10.94 1.21 1.38
CA ARG A 353 -12.38 1.09 1.60
C ARG A 353 -13.07 1.06 0.24
N PHE A 354 -14.00 0.14 0.06
CA PHE A 354 -14.96 0.17 -1.03
C PHE A 354 -16.34 0.56 -0.46
N SER A 355 -16.89 1.71 -0.86
CA SER A 355 -18.13 2.25 -0.24
C SER A 355 -19.08 2.97 -1.21
N SER A 356 -18.58 3.52 -2.32
CA SER A 356 -19.41 4.08 -3.39
C SER A 356 -18.92 3.56 -4.74
N PRO A 357 -19.54 2.48 -5.25
CA PRO A 357 -19.28 1.95 -6.59
C PRO A 357 -19.61 2.94 -7.72
#